data_AF-A0A938QR61-F1
#
_entry.id   AF-A0A938QR61-F1
#
_cell.length_a   1.000
_cell.length_b   1.000
_cell.length_c   1.000
_cell.angle_alpha   90.00
_cell.angle_beta   90.00
_cell.angle_gamma   90.00
#
_symmetry.space_group_name_H-M   'P 1'
#
loop_
_entity.id
_entity.type
_entity.pdbx_description
1 polymer ?
#
loop_
_entity_poly.entity_id
_entity_poly.type
_entity_poly.pdbx_seq_one_letter_code
_entity_poly.pdbx_strand_id
1 'polypeptide(L)'
;PPGAPEAAPTFGERIARLKTERDLDRLFRDVKAALTRSHPGSVAIAGALAVLAGRGDLDSLNPVTTAGSMQVKVDFARTLSPALDDAAVREQLYTRAGGVRAGTARLLGYAASYEDVVYRFADYNAGVYASRNAALQMQIAALAGVPLTRDGDLLIYAPDGSVRDVDGETLRALMALAPRLGLSERRVRADARREKSVDLEDTDTWRAVRAAFSAQTGRPAPYAQVPAVDLRSPKLSRARTTSWFASSVKQHYARCRAAG
;
A
#
# COMPACT_ATOMS: atom_id res chain seq x y z
N PRO A 1 47.91 5.88 28.55
CA PRO A 1 46.57 5.22 28.54
C PRO A 1 45.93 5.29 27.15
N PRO A 2 45.87 4.18 26.40
CA PRO A 2 45.14 4.15 25.14
C PRO A 2 43.64 3.96 25.41
N GLY A 3 42.81 4.78 24.78
CA GLY A 3 41.40 4.48 24.51
C GLY A 3 40.40 4.85 25.61
N ALA A 4 40.20 6.15 25.86
CA ALA A 4 38.86 6.57 26.30
C ALA A 4 37.86 6.21 25.16
N PRO A 5 36.72 5.57 25.45
CA PRO A 5 35.74 5.27 24.41
C PRO A 5 35.32 6.59 23.76
N GLU A 6 35.44 6.65 22.44
CA GLU A 6 35.00 7.79 21.65
C GLU A 6 33.52 8.06 22.01
N ALA A 7 33.22 9.28 22.45
CA ALA A 7 31.86 9.62 22.86
C ALA A 7 30.91 9.33 21.68
N ALA A 8 29.82 8.61 21.95
CA ALA A 8 28.85 8.28 20.91
C ALA A 8 28.38 9.58 20.22
N PRO A 9 28.33 9.63 18.88
CA PRO A 9 28.00 10.85 18.15
C PRO A 9 26.61 11.36 18.55
N THR A 10 26.50 12.67 18.72
CA THR A 10 25.23 13.33 19.04
C THR A 10 24.21 13.10 17.93
N PHE A 11 22.91 13.24 18.24
CA PHE A 11 21.88 13.13 17.21
C PHE A 11 22.08 14.14 16.06
N GLY A 12 22.55 15.36 16.35
CA GLY A 12 22.86 16.36 15.32
C GLY A 12 23.96 15.93 14.37
N GLU A 13 25.06 15.35 14.88
CA GLU A 13 26.14 14.83 14.05
C GLU A 13 25.71 13.62 13.22
N ARG A 14 24.81 12.79 13.77
CA ARG A 14 24.24 11.65 13.06
C ARG A 14 23.32 12.10 11.93
N ILE A 15 22.52 13.16 12.12
CA ILE A 15 21.69 13.78 11.06
C ILE A 15 22.58 14.22 9.88
N ALA A 16 23.68 14.90 10.16
CA ALA A 16 24.61 15.38 9.13
C ALA A 16 25.29 14.25 8.33
N ARG A 17 25.29 13.02 8.86
CA ARG A 17 25.91 11.84 8.25
C ARG A 17 24.90 10.89 7.58
N LEU A 18 23.61 11.21 7.59
CA LEU A 18 22.58 10.37 6.96
C LEU A 18 22.82 10.27 5.46
N LYS A 19 22.93 9.04 4.94
CA LYS A 19 23.05 8.79 3.49
C LYS A 19 21.91 7.93 2.96
N THR A 20 21.31 7.12 3.82
CA THR A 20 20.32 6.13 3.42
C THR A 20 19.07 6.18 4.29
N GLU A 21 17.98 5.62 3.79
CA GLU A 21 16.74 5.39 4.57
C GLU A 21 17.00 4.53 5.81
N ARG A 22 17.93 3.58 5.70
CA ARG A 22 18.38 2.75 6.83
C ARG A 22 19.00 3.60 7.93
N ASP A 23 19.84 4.57 7.57
CA ASP A 23 20.48 5.45 8.56
C ASP A 23 19.43 6.32 9.26
N LEU A 24 18.48 6.85 8.49
CA LEU A 24 17.39 7.68 9.01
C LEU A 24 16.48 6.88 9.95
N ASP A 25 16.09 5.68 9.56
CA ASP A 25 15.26 4.77 10.36
C ASP A 25 15.94 4.38 11.67
N ARG A 26 17.23 4.03 11.63
CA ARG A 26 18.03 3.72 12.82
C ARG A 26 18.15 4.91 13.75
N LEU A 27 18.44 6.10 13.20
CA LEU A 27 18.51 7.33 13.96
C LEU A 27 17.18 7.61 14.66
N PHE A 28 16.07 7.50 13.94
CA PHE A 28 14.75 7.72 14.50
C PHE A 28 14.44 6.74 15.65
N ARG A 29 14.74 5.45 15.47
CA ARG A 29 14.58 4.44 16.54
C ARG A 29 15.41 4.74 17.77
N ASP A 30 16.65 5.19 17.59
CA ASP A 30 17.53 5.56 18.70
C ASP A 30 17.04 6.80 19.45
N VAL A 31 16.55 7.82 18.72
CA VAL A 31 15.91 9.00 19.32
C VAL A 31 14.70 8.59 20.14
N LYS A 32 13.82 7.74 19.58
CA LYS A 32 12.64 7.22 20.28
C LYS A 32 13.05 6.46 21.56
N ALA A 33 14.02 5.55 21.47
CA ALA A 33 14.50 4.78 22.61
C ALA A 33 15.15 5.65 23.69
N ALA A 34 15.89 6.70 23.30
CA ALA A 34 16.44 7.67 24.24
C ALA A 34 15.33 8.45 24.97
N LEU A 35 14.34 8.94 24.23
CA LEU A 35 13.20 9.68 24.80
C LEU A 35 12.36 8.82 25.75
N THR A 36 12.09 7.56 25.39
CA THR A 36 11.38 6.61 26.25
C THR A 36 12.12 6.35 27.56
N ARG A 37 13.45 6.25 27.53
CA ARG A 37 14.26 6.09 28.77
C ARG A 37 14.25 7.34 29.63
N SER A 38 14.34 8.53 29.03
CA SER A 38 14.38 9.80 29.77
C SER A 38 13.02 10.24 30.31
N HIS A 39 11.91 9.75 29.75
CA HIS A 39 10.54 10.11 30.16
C HIS A 39 9.67 8.84 30.28
N PRO A 40 9.66 8.14 31.43
CA PRO A 40 9.02 6.82 31.57
C PRO A 40 7.46 6.84 31.57
N GLY A 41 6.81 7.90 31.07
CA GLY A 41 5.35 8.00 30.95
C GLY A 41 4.90 8.19 29.49
N SER A 42 3.87 7.46 29.06
CA SER A 42 3.35 7.48 27.68
C SER A 42 2.97 8.89 27.19
N VAL A 43 2.37 9.70 28.07
CA VAL A 43 1.98 11.10 27.78
C VAL A 43 3.18 12.03 27.62
N ALA A 44 4.27 11.79 28.36
CA ALA A 44 5.48 12.60 28.28
C ALA A 44 6.30 12.28 27.01
N ILE A 45 6.34 11.01 26.61
CA ILE A 45 6.95 10.56 25.35
C ILE A 45 6.20 11.13 24.15
N ALA A 46 4.86 11.08 24.21
CA ALA A 46 3.96 11.72 23.26
C ALA A 46 4.22 13.22 23.12
N GLY A 47 4.27 13.95 24.24
CA GLY A 47 4.57 15.39 24.22
C GLY A 47 5.94 15.72 23.62
N ALA A 48 6.98 14.98 24.01
CA ALA A 48 8.35 15.21 23.54
C ALA A 48 8.53 14.93 22.04
N LEU A 49 7.92 13.87 21.53
CA LEU A 49 7.97 13.53 20.11
C LEU A 49 7.16 14.52 19.25
N ALA A 50 6.02 15.00 19.74
CA ALA A 50 5.23 16.03 19.04
C ALA A 50 5.95 17.38 18.98
N VAL A 51 6.75 17.72 19.99
CA VAL A 51 7.61 18.92 20.00
C VAL A 51 8.74 18.79 18.98
N LEU A 52 9.39 17.63 18.89
CA LEU A 52 10.44 17.37 17.90
C LEU A 52 9.91 17.27 16.46
N ALA A 53 8.69 16.78 16.28
CA ALA A 53 8.02 16.66 14.99
C ALA A 53 7.34 17.95 14.51
N GLY A 54 7.36 19.03 15.30
CA GLY A 54 6.76 20.30 14.95
C GLY A 54 5.23 20.25 14.84
N ARG A 55 4.53 19.98 15.96
CA ARG A 55 3.06 19.97 16.08
C ARG A 55 2.35 19.09 15.04
N GLY A 56 2.47 17.77 15.19
CA GLY A 56 1.74 16.76 14.43
C GLY A 56 1.78 15.38 15.10
N ASP A 57 0.75 14.59 14.85
CA ASP A 57 0.40 13.30 15.47
C ASP A 57 1.53 12.25 15.52
N LEU A 58 1.56 11.43 16.58
CA LEU A 58 2.64 10.49 16.92
C LEU A 58 2.71 9.26 16.03
N ASP A 59 1.60 8.93 15.35
CA ASP A 59 1.54 7.81 14.42
C ASP A 59 2.35 8.08 13.12
N SER A 60 2.86 9.30 12.95
CA SER A 60 3.69 9.74 11.80
C SER A 60 5.21 9.64 12.01
N LEU A 61 5.68 9.19 13.18
CA LEU A 61 7.05 9.52 13.60
C LEU A 61 8.16 8.70 12.94
N ASN A 62 7.91 7.47 12.48
CA ASN A 62 8.84 6.84 11.53
C ASN A 62 8.30 7.07 10.12
N PRO A 63 8.81 8.07 9.38
CA PRO A 63 8.29 8.39 8.04
C PRO A 63 8.51 7.24 7.03
N VAL A 64 9.32 6.25 7.41
CA VAL A 64 9.67 5.09 6.59
C VAL A 64 8.63 3.98 6.80
N THR A 65 7.52 4.07 6.06
CA THR A 65 6.48 3.04 5.98
C THR A 65 6.82 1.92 4.99
N THR A 66 7.77 2.18 4.09
CA THR A 66 8.29 1.25 3.10
C THR A 66 9.81 1.19 3.20
N ALA A 67 10.42 0.02 3.02
CA ALA A 67 11.86 -0.15 3.18
C ALA A 67 12.48 -1.13 2.17
N GLY A 68 13.80 -1.02 2.03
CA GLY A 68 14.61 -1.97 1.27
C GLY A 68 14.64 -1.73 -0.23
N SER A 69 15.32 -2.63 -0.94
CA SER A 69 15.61 -2.53 -2.38
C SER A 69 14.37 -2.54 -3.29
N MET A 70 13.24 -3.06 -2.80
CA MET A 70 11.97 -3.07 -3.50
C MET A 70 10.90 -2.17 -2.83
N GLN A 71 11.29 -1.35 -1.85
CA GLN A 71 10.40 -0.41 -1.15
C GLN A 71 9.10 -1.07 -0.65
N VAL A 72 9.24 -2.18 0.09
CA VAL A 72 8.11 -2.99 0.57
C VAL A 72 7.52 -2.35 1.82
N LYS A 73 6.18 -2.29 1.96
CA LYS A 73 5.52 -1.84 3.19
C LYS A 73 5.95 -2.71 4.38
N VAL A 74 6.40 -2.08 5.46
CA VAL A 74 6.92 -2.80 6.63
C VAL A 74 5.84 -3.67 7.26
N ASP A 75 4.59 -3.20 7.33
CA ASP A 75 3.47 -4.00 7.84
C ASP A 75 3.20 -5.27 7.03
N PHE A 76 3.35 -5.20 5.71
CA PHE A 76 3.28 -6.41 4.87
C PHE A 76 4.47 -7.34 5.15
N ALA A 77 5.69 -6.81 5.30
CA ALA A 77 6.84 -7.64 5.59
C ALA A 77 6.74 -8.35 6.95
N ARG A 78 6.07 -7.73 7.94
CA ARG A 78 5.78 -8.34 9.25
C ARG A 78 4.91 -9.59 9.13
N THR A 79 3.98 -9.64 8.17
CA THR A 79 3.16 -10.85 7.97
C THR A 79 3.97 -12.05 7.45
N LEU A 80 5.10 -11.79 6.78
CA LEU A 80 6.01 -12.83 6.28
C LEU A 80 6.98 -13.37 7.34
N SER A 81 7.10 -12.68 8.47
CA SER A 81 8.07 -12.95 9.55
C SER A 81 7.44 -12.65 10.93
N PRO A 82 6.36 -13.33 11.33
CA PRO A 82 5.57 -12.97 12.53
C PRO A 82 6.33 -13.12 13.86
N ALA A 83 7.42 -13.89 13.88
CA ALA A 83 8.29 -14.06 15.04
C ALA A 83 9.30 -12.92 15.24
N LEU A 84 9.47 -12.04 14.24
CA LEU A 84 10.40 -10.92 14.30
C LEU A 84 9.70 -9.65 14.78
N ASP A 85 10.41 -8.86 15.58
CA ASP A 85 9.99 -7.50 15.90
C ASP A 85 10.18 -6.54 14.70
N ASP A 86 9.63 -5.33 14.80
CA ASP A 86 9.68 -4.33 13.73
C ASP A 86 11.11 -3.97 13.32
N ALA A 87 12.03 -3.87 14.29
CA ALA A 87 13.43 -3.53 14.02
C ALA A 87 14.12 -4.64 13.22
N ALA A 88 13.93 -5.89 13.60
CA ALA A 88 14.49 -7.04 12.90
C ALA A 88 13.90 -7.19 11.49
N VAL A 89 12.61 -6.96 11.30
CA VAL A 89 11.98 -6.94 9.97
C VAL A 89 12.59 -5.86 9.09
N ARG A 90 12.79 -4.65 9.61
CA ARG A 90 13.44 -3.55 8.87
C ARG A 90 14.87 -3.88 8.48
N GLU A 91 15.67 -4.41 9.40
CA GLU A 91 17.04 -4.84 9.11
C GLU A 91 17.08 -5.93 8.03
N GLN A 92 16.13 -6.88 8.06
CA GLN A 92 15.97 -7.87 7.00
C GLN A 92 15.66 -7.20 5.65
N LEU A 93 14.71 -6.27 5.60
CA LEU A 93 14.32 -5.53 4.38
C LEU A 93 15.47 -4.73 3.78
N TYR A 94 16.37 -4.17 4.60
CA TYR A 94 17.53 -3.42 4.10
C TYR A 94 18.59 -4.30 3.43
N THR A 95 18.55 -5.62 3.60
CA THR A 95 19.40 -6.53 2.83
C THR A 95 18.81 -6.74 1.43
N ARG A 96 19.67 -6.93 0.42
CA ARG A 96 19.20 -7.26 -0.95
C ARG A 96 18.34 -8.53 -0.95
N ALA A 97 18.77 -9.58 -0.23
CA ALA A 97 18.05 -10.84 -0.17
C ALA A 97 16.67 -10.68 0.50
N GLY A 98 16.59 -9.99 1.63
CA GLY A 98 15.33 -9.76 2.33
C GLY A 98 14.38 -8.84 1.56
N GLY A 99 14.89 -7.76 0.98
CA GLY A 99 14.12 -6.86 0.11
C GLY A 99 13.55 -7.57 -1.12
N VAL A 100 14.35 -8.40 -1.80
CA VAL A 100 13.88 -9.22 -2.93
C VAL A 100 12.86 -10.26 -2.48
N ARG A 101 13.11 -11.01 -1.40
CA ARG A 101 12.16 -12.00 -0.87
C ARG A 101 10.79 -11.36 -0.58
N ALA A 102 10.78 -10.27 0.18
CA ALA A 102 9.54 -9.60 0.56
C ALA A 102 8.84 -8.94 -0.65
N GLY A 103 9.61 -8.34 -1.56
CA GLY A 103 9.07 -7.73 -2.77
C GLY A 103 8.47 -8.76 -3.74
N THR A 104 9.14 -9.90 -3.96
CA THR A 104 8.60 -10.99 -4.78
C THR A 104 7.36 -11.61 -4.15
N ALA A 105 7.34 -11.80 -2.83
CA ALA A 105 6.14 -12.24 -2.11
C ALA A 105 4.98 -11.24 -2.29
N ARG A 106 5.26 -9.92 -2.24
CA ARG A 106 4.25 -8.90 -2.50
C ARG A 106 3.73 -8.91 -3.94
N LEU A 107 4.62 -9.13 -4.90
CA LEU A 107 4.31 -9.07 -6.34
C LEU A 107 3.57 -10.32 -6.82
N LEU A 108 3.98 -11.51 -6.36
CA LEU A 108 3.56 -12.80 -6.91
C LEU A 108 2.85 -13.71 -5.89
N GLY A 109 2.82 -13.33 -4.61
CA GLY A 109 2.26 -14.17 -3.53
C GLY A 109 0.72 -14.25 -3.48
N TYR A 110 0.03 -13.81 -4.53
CA TYR A 110 -1.43 -13.92 -4.64
C TYR A 110 -1.82 -14.34 -6.06
N ALA A 111 -2.87 -15.17 -6.17
CA ALA A 111 -3.40 -15.59 -7.46
C ALA A 111 -4.12 -14.42 -8.15
N ALA A 112 -3.84 -14.19 -9.43
CA ALA A 112 -4.57 -13.24 -10.26
C ALA A 112 -4.36 -13.61 -11.72
N SER A 113 -5.44 -13.65 -12.49
CA SER A 113 -5.47 -14.07 -13.89
C SER A 113 -5.17 -12.89 -14.84
N TYR A 114 -4.12 -12.15 -14.53
CA TYR A 114 -3.72 -10.99 -15.33
C TYR A 114 -3.08 -11.43 -16.65
N GLU A 115 -3.63 -10.95 -17.76
CA GLU A 115 -3.11 -11.18 -19.12
C GLU A 115 -1.77 -10.49 -19.37
N ASP A 116 -1.47 -9.43 -18.60
CA ASP A 116 -0.25 -8.64 -18.73
C ASP A 116 0.37 -8.36 -17.37
N VAL A 117 1.69 -8.50 -17.28
CA VAL A 117 2.47 -8.23 -16.06
C VAL A 117 2.34 -6.78 -15.58
N VAL A 118 1.95 -5.84 -16.46
CA VAL A 118 1.71 -4.44 -16.09
C VAL A 118 0.73 -4.32 -14.91
N TYR A 119 -0.27 -5.19 -14.82
CA TYR A 119 -1.26 -5.17 -13.74
C TYR A 119 -0.67 -5.62 -12.41
N ARG A 120 0.32 -6.53 -12.41
CA ARG A 120 1.08 -6.86 -11.19
C ARG A 120 1.92 -5.68 -10.73
N PHE A 121 2.56 -4.96 -11.65
CA PHE A 121 3.31 -3.76 -11.29
C PHE A 121 2.41 -2.63 -10.81
N ALA A 122 1.23 -2.49 -11.41
CA ALA A 122 0.21 -1.54 -10.95
C ALA A 122 -0.27 -1.89 -9.53
N ASP A 123 -0.63 -3.15 -9.27
CA ASP A 123 -1.01 -3.63 -7.93
C ASP A 123 0.11 -3.47 -6.89
N TYR A 124 1.37 -3.64 -7.29
CA TYR A 124 2.50 -3.43 -6.38
C TYR A 124 2.49 -2.00 -5.80
N ASN A 125 2.11 -1.03 -6.63
CA ASN A 125 2.06 0.38 -6.28
C ASN A 125 0.73 0.81 -5.65
N ALA A 126 -0.40 0.41 -6.24
CA ALA A 126 -1.74 0.85 -5.83
C ALA A 126 -2.35 -0.04 -4.73
N GLY A 127 -1.90 -1.28 -4.57
CA GLY A 127 -2.46 -2.23 -3.62
C GLY A 127 -2.76 -3.58 -4.28
N VAL A 128 -2.71 -4.66 -3.48
CA VAL A 128 -3.07 -6.00 -3.96
C VAL A 128 -4.50 -5.98 -4.50
N TYR A 129 -4.69 -6.51 -5.71
CA TYR A 129 -5.93 -6.53 -6.47
C TYR A 129 -6.47 -5.17 -6.96
N ALA A 130 -5.71 -4.08 -6.83
CA ALA A 130 -6.15 -2.76 -7.28
C ALA A 130 -6.54 -2.74 -8.77
N SER A 131 -5.83 -3.45 -9.64
CA SER A 131 -6.08 -3.51 -11.08
C SER A 131 -7.40 -4.18 -11.44
N ARG A 132 -7.74 -5.33 -10.84
CA ARG A 132 -9.05 -5.96 -11.06
C ARG A 132 -10.19 -5.16 -10.43
N ASN A 133 -9.93 -4.52 -9.29
CA ASN A 133 -10.92 -3.70 -8.60
C ASN A 133 -11.18 -2.39 -9.36
N ALA A 134 -10.15 -1.81 -9.98
CA ALA A 134 -10.30 -0.64 -10.85
C ALA A 134 -11.16 -0.97 -12.08
N ALA A 135 -11.01 -2.17 -12.66
CA ALA A 135 -11.88 -2.64 -13.73
C ALA A 135 -13.33 -2.81 -13.25
N LEU A 136 -13.52 -3.32 -12.02
CA LEU A 136 -14.85 -3.40 -11.40
C LEU A 136 -15.45 -2.01 -11.17
N GLN A 137 -14.69 -1.04 -10.65
CA GLN A 137 -15.13 0.35 -10.48
C GLN A 137 -15.54 0.98 -11.82
N MET A 138 -14.83 0.69 -12.92
CA MET A 138 -15.22 1.13 -14.26
C MET A 138 -16.58 0.55 -14.67
N GLN A 139 -16.83 -0.73 -14.38
CA GLN A 139 -18.10 -1.39 -14.68
C GLN A 139 -19.24 -0.82 -13.83
N ILE A 140 -19.01 -0.61 -12.53
CA ILE A 140 -19.96 0.02 -11.61
C ILE A 140 -20.32 1.44 -12.10
N ALA A 141 -19.32 2.23 -12.48
CA ALA A 141 -19.53 3.58 -13.00
C ALA A 141 -20.42 3.58 -14.26
N ALA A 142 -20.18 2.64 -15.18
CA ALA A 142 -20.98 2.49 -16.39
C ALA A 142 -22.43 2.07 -16.12
N LEU A 143 -22.63 1.14 -15.17
CA LEU A 143 -23.96 0.67 -14.77
C LEU A 143 -24.77 1.76 -14.02
N ALA A 144 -24.10 2.49 -13.13
CA ALA A 144 -24.71 3.53 -12.31
C ALA A 144 -24.89 4.86 -13.05
N GLY A 145 -24.18 5.07 -14.17
CA GLY A 145 -24.18 6.34 -14.89
C GLY A 145 -23.52 7.48 -14.11
N VAL A 146 -22.61 7.16 -13.20
CA VAL A 146 -21.88 8.15 -12.36
C VAL A 146 -20.38 8.03 -12.57
N PRO A 147 -19.63 9.15 -12.57
CA PRO A 147 -18.18 9.07 -12.56
C PRO A 147 -17.68 8.47 -11.24
N LEU A 148 -16.71 7.57 -11.32
CA LEU A 148 -15.99 7.03 -10.16
C LEU A 148 -14.49 7.13 -10.40
N THR A 149 -13.76 7.45 -9.33
CA THR A 149 -12.31 7.24 -9.29
C THR A 149 -12.05 5.73 -9.41
N ARG A 150 -11.07 5.37 -10.26
CA ARG A 150 -10.74 3.98 -10.58
C ARG A 150 -9.42 3.59 -9.92
N ASP A 151 -9.30 3.84 -8.63
CA ASP A 151 -8.09 3.66 -7.82
C ASP A 151 -7.86 2.22 -7.35
N GLY A 152 -8.87 1.35 -7.46
CA GLY A 152 -8.82 -0.04 -7.03
C GLY A 152 -9.26 -0.28 -5.58
N ASP A 153 -9.73 0.75 -4.88
CA ASP A 153 -10.26 0.66 -3.52
C ASP A 153 -11.80 0.69 -3.54
N LEU A 154 -12.42 -0.44 -3.18
CA LEU A 154 -13.88 -0.52 -3.04
C LEU A 154 -14.35 0.10 -1.72
N LEU A 155 -13.47 0.11 -0.70
CA LEU A 155 -13.71 0.61 0.64
C LEU A 155 -12.75 1.75 1.00
N ILE A 156 -13.10 2.52 2.03
CA ILE A 156 -12.25 3.60 2.53
C ILE A 156 -11.41 3.10 3.70
N TYR A 157 -10.10 3.35 3.66
CA TYR A 157 -9.16 2.90 4.68
C TYR A 157 -8.69 4.04 5.57
N ALA A 158 -8.40 3.72 6.82
CA ALA A 158 -7.67 4.59 7.74
C ALA A 158 -6.15 4.46 7.49
N PRO A 159 -5.33 5.40 8.00
CA PRO A 159 -3.88 5.37 7.82
C PRO A 159 -3.21 4.08 8.30
N ASP A 160 -3.78 3.42 9.31
CA ASP A 160 -3.33 2.14 9.86
C ASP A 160 -3.72 0.92 8.98
N GLY A 161 -4.40 1.14 7.86
CA GLY A 161 -4.86 0.12 6.95
C GLY A 161 -6.15 -0.58 7.37
N SER A 162 -6.81 -0.14 8.45
CA SER A 162 -8.12 -0.64 8.83
C SER A 162 -9.22 -0.07 7.92
N VAL A 163 -10.28 -0.85 7.68
CA VAL A 163 -11.45 -0.38 6.94
C VAL A 163 -12.24 0.59 7.80
N ARG A 164 -12.50 1.80 7.31
CA ARG A 164 -13.36 2.78 7.97
C ARG A 164 -14.82 2.40 7.79
N ASP A 165 -15.63 2.66 8.82
CA ASP A 165 -17.09 2.46 8.76
C ASP A 165 -17.77 3.65 8.07
N VAL A 166 -17.37 3.90 6.82
CA VAL A 166 -17.93 4.93 5.96
C VAL A 166 -18.06 4.40 4.54
N ASP A 167 -19.14 4.77 3.87
CA ASP A 167 -19.36 4.37 2.48
C ASP A 167 -18.59 5.29 1.54
N GLY A 168 -17.57 4.78 0.87
CA GLY A 168 -16.91 5.47 -0.23
C GLY A 168 -17.82 5.59 -1.46
N GLU A 169 -17.37 6.36 -2.46
CA GLU A 169 -18.11 6.57 -3.71
C GLU A 169 -18.47 5.24 -4.40
N THR A 170 -17.50 4.32 -4.48
CA THR A 170 -17.68 2.99 -5.06
C THR A 170 -18.76 2.19 -4.33
N LEU A 171 -18.70 2.13 -2.99
CA LEU A 171 -19.66 1.35 -2.20
C LEU A 171 -21.06 1.96 -2.28
N ARG A 172 -21.20 3.30 -2.26
CA ARG A 172 -22.48 3.97 -2.45
C ARG A 172 -23.09 3.66 -3.83
N ALA A 173 -22.27 3.70 -4.89
CA ALA A 173 -22.73 3.36 -6.24
C ALA A 173 -23.17 1.89 -6.34
N LEU A 174 -22.41 0.97 -5.73
CA LEU A 174 -22.80 -0.45 -5.65
C LEU A 174 -24.11 -0.66 -4.89
N MET A 175 -24.30 0.03 -3.77
CA MET A 175 -25.55 -0.05 -3.00
C MET A 175 -26.75 0.45 -3.81
N ALA A 176 -26.60 1.56 -4.54
CA ALA A 176 -27.65 2.07 -5.42
C ALA A 176 -28.01 1.10 -6.55
N LEU A 177 -27.04 0.29 -7.03
CA LEU A 177 -27.28 -0.75 -8.03
C LEU A 177 -27.86 -2.04 -7.43
N ALA A 178 -27.69 -2.29 -6.13
CA ALA A 178 -28.00 -3.58 -5.50
C ALA A 178 -29.42 -4.10 -5.80
N PRO A 179 -30.50 -3.28 -5.72
CA PRO A 179 -31.85 -3.76 -6.03
C PRO A 179 -31.99 -4.24 -7.48
N ARG A 180 -31.37 -3.53 -8.43
CA ARG A 180 -31.39 -3.87 -9.86
C ARG A 180 -30.58 -5.12 -10.17
N LEU A 181 -29.60 -5.43 -9.33
CA LEU A 181 -28.76 -6.62 -9.42
C LEU A 181 -29.32 -7.82 -8.63
N GLY A 182 -30.47 -7.67 -7.97
CA GLY A 182 -31.05 -8.72 -7.12
C GLY A 182 -30.25 -8.99 -5.85
N LEU A 183 -29.49 -8.00 -5.36
CA LEU A 183 -28.61 -8.11 -4.20
C LEU A 183 -29.15 -7.33 -3.00
N SER A 184 -28.93 -7.85 -1.79
CA SER A 184 -29.15 -7.07 -0.57
C SER A 184 -27.95 -6.17 -0.25
N GLU A 185 -28.18 -5.02 0.37
CA GLU A 185 -27.09 -4.14 0.82
C GLU A 185 -26.11 -4.85 1.75
N ARG A 186 -26.63 -5.70 2.65
CA ARG A 186 -25.82 -6.53 3.55
C ARG A 186 -24.87 -7.45 2.77
N ARG A 187 -25.34 -8.06 1.68
CA ARG A 187 -24.51 -8.90 0.79
C ARG A 187 -23.43 -8.05 0.12
N VAL A 188 -23.79 -6.90 -0.46
CA VAL A 188 -22.84 -6.00 -1.12
C VAL A 188 -21.73 -5.56 -0.18
N ARG A 189 -22.06 -5.14 1.05
CA ARG A 189 -21.07 -4.75 2.07
C ARG A 189 -20.16 -5.91 2.47
N ALA A 190 -20.73 -7.11 2.66
CA ALA A 190 -19.95 -8.30 3.02
C ALA A 190 -18.99 -8.70 1.89
N ASP A 191 -19.43 -8.61 0.64
CA ASP A 191 -18.63 -8.95 -0.53
C ASP A 191 -17.52 -7.91 -0.78
N ALA A 192 -17.82 -6.61 -0.62
CA ALA A 192 -16.83 -5.53 -0.76
C ALA A 192 -15.66 -5.65 0.22
N ARG A 193 -15.89 -6.20 1.43
CA ARG A 193 -14.82 -6.50 2.40
C ARG A 193 -13.82 -7.55 1.92
N ARG A 194 -14.16 -8.31 0.87
CA ARG A 194 -13.24 -9.27 0.24
C ARG A 194 -12.35 -8.62 -0.82
N GLU A 195 -12.36 -7.31 -1.00
CA GLU A 195 -11.66 -6.64 -2.11
C GLU A 195 -10.16 -6.94 -2.20
N LYS A 196 -9.52 -7.26 -1.07
CA LYS A 196 -8.09 -7.63 -0.99
C LYS A 196 -7.85 -9.15 -1.00
N SER A 197 -8.88 -9.99 -1.22
CA SER A 197 -8.80 -11.45 -1.32
C SER A 197 -9.23 -11.96 -2.69
N VAL A 198 -8.67 -13.07 -3.17
CA VAL A 198 -9.09 -13.71 -4.43
C VAL A 198 -10.60 -13.99 -4.43
N ASP A 199 -11.14 -14.34 -3.25
CA ASP A 199 -12.54 -14.71 -3.01
C ASP A 199 -13.57 -13.64 -3.42
N LEU A 200 -13.17 -12.38 -3.64
CA LEU A 200 -14.06 -11.37 -4.23
C LEU A 200 -14.65 -11.89 -5.55
N GLU A 201 -13.86 -12.61 -6.36
CA GLU A 201 -14.26 -13.10 -7.68
C GLU A 201 -15.39 -14.14 -7.62
N ASP A 202 -15.53 -14.79 -6.47
CA ASP A 202 -16.56 -15.80 -6.21
C ASP A 202 -17.82 -15.22 -5.56
N THR A 203 -17.89 -13.90 -5.39
CA THR A 203 -19.05 -13.25 -4.77
C THR A 203 -20.20 -13.03 -5.74
N ASP A 204 -21.41 -12.99 -5.20
CA ASP A 204 -22.61 -12.66 -5.97
C ASP A 204 -22.52 -11.22 -6.52
N THR A 205 -21.97 -10.30 -5.73
CA THR A 205 -21.75 -8.90 -6.15
C THR A 205 -20.84 -8.81 -7.37
N TRP A 206 -19.69 -9.52 -7.35
CA TRP A 206 -18.76 -9.54 -8.48
C TRP A 206 -19.39 -10.10 -9.75
N ARG A 207 -20.06 -11.27 -9.66
CA ARG A 207 -20.72 -11.91 -10.79
C ARG A 207 -21.84 -11.05 -11.37
N ALA A 208 -22.69 -10.50 -10.51
CA ALA A 208 -23.85 -9.70 -10.93
C ALA A 208 -23.42 -8.41 -11.64
N VAL A 209 -22.43 -7.68 -11.11
CA VAL A 209 -21.89 -6.46 -11.75
C VAL A 209 -21.31 -6.78 -13.13
N ARG A 210 -20.47 -7.82 -13.24
CA ARG A 210 -19.83 -8.20 -14.51
C ARG A 210 -20.85 -8.66 -15.56
N ALA A 211 -21.84 -9.44 -15.15
CA ALA A 211 -22.92 -9.89 -16.02
C ALA A 211 -23.78 -8.72 -16.49
N ALA A 212 -24.20 -7.84 -15.58
CA ALA A 212 -24.99 -6.66 -15.91
C ALA A 212 -24.24 -5.71 -16.85
N PHE A 213 -22.94 -5.49 -16.61
CA PHE A 213 -22.10 -4.66 -17.49
C PHE A 213 -22.04 -5.24 -18.89
N SER A 214 -21.85 -6.56 -19.01
CA SER A 214 -21.76 -7.22 -20.30
C SER A 214 -23.09 -7.15 -21.06
N ALA A 215 -24.20 -7.33 -20.36
CA ALA A 215 -25.54 -7.18 -20.93
C ALA A 215 -25.84 -5.75 -21.39
N GLN A 216 -25.46 -4.73 -20.61
CA GLN A 216 -25.72 -3.32 -20.96
C GLN A 216 -24.84 -2.82 -22.11
N THR A 217 -23.59 -3.27 -22.20
CA THR A 217 -22.61 -2.75 -23.17
C THR A 217 -22.44 -3.61 -24.41
N GLY A 218 -22.92 -4.85 -24.40
CA GLY A 218 -22.68 -5.84 -25.46
C GLY A 218 -21.21 -6.29 -25.56
N ARG A 219 -20.37 -6.00 -24.57
CA ARG A 219 -18.94 -6.32 -24.53
C ARG A 219 -18.60 -7.14 -23.29
N PRO A 220 -17.62 -8.04 -23.35
CA PRO A 220 -17.18 -8.75 -22.15
C PRO A 220 -16.63 -7.75 -21.11
N ALA A 221 -17.00 -7.96 -19.83
CA ALA A 221 -16.44 -7.19 -18.73
C ALA A 221 -14.91 -7.39 -18.64
N PRO A 222 -14.08 -6.32 -18.75
CA PRO A 222 -12.64 -6.48 -18.66
C PRO A 222 -12.24 -7.01 -17.27
N TYR A 223 -11.23 -7.87 -17.22
CA TYR A 223 -10.76 -8.44 -15.95
C TYR A 223 -9.95 -7.43 -15.13
N ALA A 224 -9.08 -6.66 -15.79
CA ALA A 224 -8.16 -5.74 -15.14
C ALA A 224 -7.96 -4.47 -15.96
N GLN A 225 -7.58 -3.40 -15.29
CA GLN A 225 -7.05 -2.20 -15.91
C GLN A 225 -5.99 -1.57 -14.99
N VAL A 226 -5.21 -0.63 -15.50
CA VAL A 226 -4.27 0.12 -14.66
C VAL A 226 -5.06 1.12 -13.79
N PRO A 227 -4.92 1.12 -12.46
CA PRO A 227 -5.61 2.05 -11.58
C PRO A 227 -5.19 3.50 -11.82
N ALA A 228 -6.14 4.42 -11.63
CA ALA A 228 -5.92 5.85 -11.72
C ALA A 228 -5.58 6.42 -10.33
N VAL A 229 -4.34 6.21 -9.88
CA VAL A 229 -3.83 6.77 -8.61
C VAL A 229 -2.71 7.76 -8.87
N ASP A 230 -2.82 8.93 -8.24
CA ASP A 230 -1.77 9.93 -8.19
C ASP A 230 -0.70 9.55 -7.18
N LEU A 231 0.55 9.59 -7.61
CA LEU A 231 1.73 9.33 -6.80
C LEU A 231 2.32 10.65 -6.33
N ARG A 232 2.19 10.88 -5.03
CA ARG A 232 2.82 11.99 -4.32
C ARG A 232 3.86 11.43 -3.37
N SER A 233 5.11 11.85 -3.55
CA SER A 233 6.20 11.50 -2.66
C SER A 233 7.18 12.67 -2.60
N PRO A 234 7.76 12.97 -1.42
CA PRO A 234 8.85 13.95 -1.31
C PRO A 234 10.04 13.63 -2.23
N LYS A 235 10.21 12.36 -2.63
CA LYS A 235 11.27 11.89 -3.53
C LYS A 235 10.98 12.16 -5.01
N LEU A 236 9.75 12.53 -5.36
CA LEU A 236 9.33 12.76 -6.74
C LEU A 236 9.35 14.25 -7.06
N SER A 237 10.13 14.63 -8.08
CA SER A 237 10.22 16.03 -8.53
C SER A 237 8.94 16.55 -9.21
N ARG A 238 8.02 15.66 -9.59
CA ARG A 238 6.72 15.96 -10.21
C ARG A 238 5.69 14.91 -9.81
N ALA A 239 4.41 15.28 -9.82
CA ALA A 239 3.31 14.32 -9.67
C ALA A 239 3.44 13.23 -10.75
N ARG A 240 3.35 11.97 -10.34
CA ARG A 240 3.35 10.79 -11.22
C ARG A 240 2.06 10.00 -11.01
N THR A 241 1.85 8.96 -11.81
CA THR A 241 0.67 8.09 -11.70
C THR A 241 1.09 6.63 -11.62
N THR A 242 0.19 5.75 -11.15
CA THR A 242 0.39 4.29 -11.23
C THR A 242 0.67 3.82 -12.65
N SER A 243 0.05 4.44 -13.66
CA SER A 243 0.33 4.13 -15.07
C SER A 243 1.77 4.43 -15.47
N TRP A 244 2.29 5.59 -15.07
CA TRP A 244 3.71 5.91 -15.28
C TRP A 244 4.62 4.89 -14.59
N PHE A 245 4.34 4.55 -13.32
CA PHE A 245 5.12 3.58 -12.56
C PHE A 245 5.11 2.21 -13.25
N ALA A 246 3.92 1.65 -13.48
CA ALA A 246 3.75 0.30 -14.03
C ALA A 246 4.37 0.17 -15.42
N SER A 247 4.20 1.18 -16.27
CA SER A 247 4.80 1.21 -17.61
C SER A 247 6.33 1.30 -17.55
N SER A 248 6.88 2.13 -16.66
CA SER A 248 8.33 2.26 -16.48
C SER A 248 8.97 0.96 -15.99
N VAL A 249 8.32 0.29 -15.02
CA VAL A 249 8.76 -1.02 -14.52
C VAL A 249 8.65 -2.08 -15.61
N LYS A 250 7.56 -2.11 -16.38
CA LYS A 250 7.39 -3.04 -17.51
C LYS A 250 8.48 -2.89 -18.56
N GLN A 251 8.86 -1.66 -18.90
CA GLN A 251 9.97 -1.42 -19.85
C GLN A 251 11.30 -1.98 -19.32
N HIS A 252 11.60 -1.77 -18.03
CA HIS A 252 12.80 -2.33 -17.42
C HIS A 252 12.75 -3.87 -17.38
N TYR A 253 11.61 -4.43 -16.98
CA TYR A 253 11.36 -5.88 -17.01
C TYR A 253 11.59 -6.48 -18.40
N ALA A 254 11.04 -5.86 -19.46
CA ALA A 254 11.21 -6.31 -20.83
C ALA A 254 12.69 -6.28 -21.27
N ARG A 255 13.44 -5.22 -20.91
CA ARG A 255 14.89 -5.16 -21.16
C ARG A 255 15.66 -6.27 -20.45
N CYS A 256 15.37 -6.51 -19.17
CA CYS A 256 15.99 -7.61 -18.42
C CYS A 256 15.66 -8.97 -19.03
N ARG A 257 14.42 -9.17 -19.47
CA ARG A 257 13.95 -10.40 -20.14
C ARG A 257 14.56 -10.64 -21.52
N ALA A 258 15.02 -9.60 -22.20
CA ALA A 258 15.69 -9.69 -23.50
C ALA A 258 17.21 -9.85 -23.37
N ALA A 259 17.78 -9.44 -22.23
CA ALA A 259 19.22 -9.53 -21.95
C ALA A 259 19.66 -10.85 -21.30
N GLY A 260 18.71 -11.71 -20.91
CA GLY A 260 18.95 -13.04 -20.34
C GLY A 260 18.29 -14.12 -21.18
#